data_AF-A0A969U5L0-F1
#
_entry.id   AF-A0A969U5L0-F1
#
_cell.length_a   1.000
_cell.length_b   1.000
_cell.length_c   1.000
_cell.angle_alpha   90.00
_cell.angle_beta   90.00
_cell.angle_gamma   90.00
#
_symmetry.space_group_name_H-M   'P 1'
#
loop_
_entity.id
_entity.type
_entity.pdbx_description
1 polymer ?
#
loop_
_entity_poly.entity_id
_entity_poly.type
_entity_poly.pdbx_seq_one_letter_code
_entity_poly.pdbx_strand_id
1 'polypeptide(L)'
;MNDATILEILERVRNRFYGKYRGTVTEVDAATMRIKAKVPSVLKEQPTGWCMACVPYAGDAVGIAFLPEVGSGVWIEFEGGDVSYPIWTGCYWRKDEFPEEATEKIKAIVTQSGHKILLDDDASTITITDSNDNKITLESSGITLERGGKKINISTSQVNVNDGALEVM
;
A
#
# COMPACT_ATOMS: atom_id res chain seq x y z
N MET A 1 -27.01 26.64 -31.77
CA MET A 1 -25.70 26.11 -31.32
C MET A 1 -24.82 26.07 -32.55
N ASN A 2 -23.64 26.70 -32.55
CA ASN A 2 -22.78 26.72 -33.74
C ASN A 2 -21.91 25.45 -33.81
N ASP A 3 -21.40 25.12 -34.99
CA ASP A 3 -20.65 23.88 -35.23
C ASP A 3 -19.38 23.77 -34.38
N ALA A 4 -18.76 24.92 -34.05
CA ALA A 4 -17.59 24.97 -33.16
C ALA A 4 -17.93 24.51 -31.73
N THR A 5 -19.05 24.99 -31.17
CA THR A 5 -19.52 24.54 -29.85
C THR A 5 -19.89 23.06 -29.85
N ILE A 6 -20.48 22.55 -30.94
CA ILE A 6 -20.81 21.12 -31.06
C ILE A 6 -19.53 20.28 -31.10
N LEU A 7 -18.51 20.70 -31.86
CA LEU A 7 -17.22 20.01 -31.93
C LEU A 7 -16.49 20.00 -30.59
N GLU A 8 -16.46 21.12 -29.86
CA GLU A 8 -15.87 21.18 -28.52
C GLU A 8 -16.60 20.26 -27.54
N ILE A 9 -17.94 20.22 -27.57
CA ILE A 9 -18.73 19.30 -26.74
C ILE A 9 -18.43 17.85 -27.13
N LEU A 10 -18.35 17.53 -28.42
CA LEU A 10 -18.07 16.19 -28.90
C LEU A 10 -16.64 15.74 -28.56
N GLU A 11 -15.65 16.62 -28.56
CA GLU A 11 -14.31 16.32 -28.06
C GLU A 11 -14.31 16.09 -26.56
N ARG A 12 -14.95 16.96 -25.79
CA ARG A 12 -15.08 16.80 -24.33
C ARG A 12 -15.77 15.49 -23.98
N VAL A 13 -16.83 15.13 -24.68
CA VAL A 13 -17.56 13.88 -24.42
C VAL A 13 -16.76 12.65 -24.84
N ARG A 14 -15.99 12.71 -25.94
CA ARG A 14 -15.23 11.55 -26.44
C ARG A 14 -13.90 11.33 -25.72
N ASN A 15 -13.26 12.39 -25.22
CA ASN A 15 -11.87 12.33 -24.74
C ASN A 15 -11.74 12.54 -23.23
N ARG A 16 -12.86 12.60 -22.50
CA ARG A 16 -12.84 12.74 -21.03
C ARG A 16 -13.22 11.44 -20.35
N PHE A 17 -12.36 11.00 -19.45
CA PHE A 17 -12.43 9.71 -18.79
C PHE A 17 -12.60 9.88 -17.29
N TYR A 18 -13.85 10.01 -16.82
CA TYR A 18 -14.17 10.32 -15.42
C TYR A 18 -14.24 9.11 -14.47
N GLY A 19 -14.07 7.89 -14.98
CA GLY A 19 -14.11 6.67 -14.18
C GLY A 19 -12.76 6.30 -13.53
N LYS A 20 -12.76 5.16 -12.83
CA LYS A 20 -11.54 4.47 -12.40
C LYS A 20 -11.21 3.35 -13.39
N TYR A 21 -9.94 3.26 -13.77
CA TYR A 21 -9.47 2.31 -14.77
C TYR A 21 -8.38 1.42 -14.21
N ARG A 22 -8.40 0.13 -14.54
CA ARG A 22 -7.34 -0.80 -14.12
C ARG A 22 -6.07 -0.49 -14.90
N GLY A 23 -5.01 -0.22 -14.16
CA GLY A 23 -3.65 -0.06 -14.66
C GLY A 23 -2.71 -1.13 -14.14
N THR A 24 -1.58 -1.28 -14.81
CA THR A 24 -0.43 -2.04 -14.30
C THR A 24 0.79 -1.13 -14.29
N VAL A 25 1.47 -1.04 -13.15
CA VAL A 25 2.67 -0.19 -12.98
C VAL A 25 3.76 -0.64 -13.96
N THR A 26 4.35 0.31 -14.68
CA THR A 26 5.46 0.06 -15.63
C THR A 26 6.75 0.72 -15.21
N GLU A 27 6.68 1.86 -14.53
CA GLU A 27 7.84 2.62 -14.03
C GLU A 27 7.49 3.28 -12.70
N VAL A 28 8.51 3.47 -11.86
CA VAL A 28 8.39 4.06 -10.53
C VAL A 28 9.46 5.15 -10.37
N ASP A 29 9.06 6.33 -9.93
CA ASP A 29 9.95 7.42 -9.51
C ASP A 29 9.74 7.69 -8.01
N ALA A 30 10.67 7.16 -7.21
CA ALA A 30 10.64 7.29 -5.75
C ALA A 30 10.92 8.73 -5.27
N ALA A 31 11.59 9.57 -6.07
CA ALA A 31 11.88 10.95 -5.67
C ALA A 31 10.62 11.82 -5.70
N THR A 32 9.66 11.51 -6.58
CA THR A 32 8.41 12.27 -6.73
C THR A 32 7.17 11.51 -6.27
N MET A 33 7.32 10.26 -5.82
CA MET A 33 6.22 9.35 -5.45
C MET A 33 5.23 9.10 -6.60
N ARG A 34 5.74 9.14 -7.84
CA ARG A 34 4.94 8.96 -9.06
C ARG A 34 5.22 7.63 -9.71
N ILE A 35 4.25 7.17 -10.48
CA ILE A 35 4.39 5.98 -11.32
C ILE A 35 4.00 6.30 -12.75
N LYS A 36 4.40 5.44 -13.68
CA LYS A 36 3.66 5.27 -14.94
C LYS A 36 2.95 3.93 -14.91
N ALA A 37 1.82 3.85 -15.62
CA ALA A 37 1.06 2.63 -15.73
C ALA A 37 0.58 2.40 -17.17
N LYS A 38 0.36 1.14 -17.53
CA LYS A 38 -0.38 0.75 -18.74
C LYS A 38 -1.86 0.65 -18.40
N VAL A 39 -2.72 1.36 -19.15
CA VAL A 39 -4.19 1.37 -18.95
C VAL A 39 -4.89 1.01 -20.26
N PRO A 40 -5.03 -0.29 -20.60
CA PRO A 40 -5.47 -0.72 -21.92
C PRO A 40 -6.88 -0.25 -22.31
N SER A 41 -7.78 -0.06 -21.35
CA SER A 41 -9.14 0.40 -21.61
C SER A 41 -9.21 1.85 -22.12
N VAL A 42 -8.19 2.67 -21.82
CA VAL A 42 -8.16 4.11 -22.16
C VAL A 42 -7.06 4.42 -23.16
N LEU A 43 -5.81 4.01 -22.88
CA LEU A 43 -4.61 4.39 -23.64
C LEU A 43 -4.11 3.28 -24.59
N LYS A 44 -4.80 2.13 -24.63
CA LYS A 44 -4.40 0.97 -25.44
C LYS A 44 -2.99 0.50 -25.07
N GLU A 45 -2.03 0.65 -25.98
CA GLU A 45 -0.64 0.23 -25.78
C GLU A 45 0.23 1.32 -25.16
N GLN A 46 -0.22 2.58 -25.18
CA GLN A 46 0.57 3.69 -24.66
C GLN A 46 0.51 3.70 -23.13
N PRO A 47 1.66 3.91 -22.44
CA PRO A 47 1.65 4.15 -21.01
C PRO A 47 1.06 5.54 -20.71
N THR A 48 0.66 5.73 -19.46
CA THR A 48 0.31 7.06 -18.94
C THR A 48 1.54 7.98 -18.93
N GLY A 49 1.29 9.28 -18.80
CA GLY A 49 2.28 10.17 -18.18
C GLY A 49 2.56 9.79 -16.72
N TRP A 50 3.38 10.57 -16.04
CA TRP A 50 3.62 10.39 -14.61
C TRP A 50 2.36 10.66 -13.79
N CYS A 51 1.81 9.60 -13.19
CA CYS A 51 0.62 9.65 -12.37
C CYS A 51 0.91 10.37 -11.04
N MET A 52 0.10 11.36 -10.71
CA MET A 52 0.08 11.96 -9.37
C MET A 52 -0.44 10.94 -8.34
N ALA A 53 0.14 10.92 -7.14
CA ALA A 53 -0.34 10.05 -6.07
C ALA A 53 -1.62 10.61 -5.42
N CYS A 54 -2.64 9.76 -5.29
CA CYS A 54 -3.78 9.98 -4.41
C CYS A 54 -3.69 8.96 -3.26
N VAL A 55 -3.06 9.38 -2.16
CA VAL A 55 -2.84 8.56 -0.96
C VAL A 55 -3.80 8.95 0.16
N PRO A 56 -4.08 8.06 1.14
CA PRO A 56 -5.07 8.33 2.19
C PRO A 56 -4.71 9.51 3.11
N TYR A 57 -3.43 9.82 3.25
CA TYR A 57 -2.93 10.95 4.04
C TYR A 57 -1.67 11.52 3.40
N ALA A 58 -1.64 12.82 3.17
CA ALA A 58 -0.49 13.56 2.62
C ALA A 58 -0.52 15.01 3.13
N GLY A 59 0.67 15.59 3.31
CA GLY A 59 0.89 16.98 3.72
C GLY A 59 2.38 17.29 3.79
N ASP A 60 2.73 18.47 4.32
CA ASP A 60 4.13 18.83 4.52
C ASP A 60 4.81 17.88 5.52
N ALA A 61 5.81 17.13 5.05
CA ALA A 61 6.55 16.10 5.80
C ALA A 61 5.68 15.03 6.52
N VAL A 62 4.44 14.80 6.07
CA VAL A 62 3.52 13.81 6.64
C VAL A 62 2.80 13.00 5.56
N GLY A 63 2.48 11.74 5.83
CA GLY A 63 1.63 10.93 4.96
C GLY A 63 1.75 9.43 5.13
N ILE A 64 0.93 8.70 4.37
CA ILE A 64 1.05 7.25 4.16
C ILE A 64 1.69 7.04 2.79
N ALA A 65 2.97 6.68 2.79
CA ALA A 65 3.78 6.55 1.59
C ALA A 65 4.01 5.07 1.24
N PHE A 66 3.07 4.46 0.53
CA PHE A 66 3.22 3.12 -0.06
C PHE A 66 3.29 3.22 -1.57
N LEU A 67 4.53 3.23 -2.10
CA LEU A 67 4.78 3.29 -3.52
C LEU A 67 4.73 1.87 -4.11
N PRO A 68 3.84 1.58 -5.06
CA PRO A 68 3.73 0.23 -5.61
C PRO A 68 4.91 -0.12 -6.51
N GLU A 69 5.23 -1.40 -6.55
CA GLU A 69 6.28 -1.97 -7.38
C GLU A 69 5.87 -2.04 -8.86
N VAL A 70 6.86 -2.13 -9.75
CA VAL A 70 6.62 -2.43 -11.17
C VAL A 70 5.90 -3.76 -11.29
N GLY A 71 4.84 -3.80 -12.09
CA GLY A 71 3.97 -4.96 -12.24
C GLY A 71 2.76 -4.97 -11.32
N SER A 72 2.67 -4.13 -10.30
CA SER A 72 1.51 -4.08 -9.40
C SER A 72 0.23 -3.60 -10.11
N GLY A 73 -0.92 -4.13 -9.68
CA GLY A 73 -2.23 -3.67 -10.12
C GLY A 73 -2.64 -2.37 -9.43
N VAL A 74 -2.99 -1.34 -10.21
CA VAL A 74 -3.26 0.01 -9.69
C VAL A 74 -4.54 0.58 -10.28
N TRP A 75 -5.32 1.35 -9.52
CA TRP A 75 -6.43 2.11 -10.08
C TRP A 75 -5.92 3.46 -10.58
N ILE A 76 -6.24 3.78 -11.84
CA ILE A 76 -5.88 5.02 -12.50
C ILE A 76 -7.13 5.87 -12.73
N GLU A 77 -7.00 7.15 -12.44
CA GLU A 77 -7.95 8.21 -12.69
C GLU A 77 -7.28 9.32 -13.48
N PHE A 78 -8.06 10.30 -13.91
CA PHE A 78 -7.60 11.40 -14.74
C PHE A 78 -8.21 12.69 -14.20
N GLU A 79 -7.39 13.68 -13.84
CA GLU A 79 -7.85 14.95 -13.27
C GLU A 79 -8.79 15.65 -14.28
N GLY A 80 -10.03 15.89 -13.86
CA GLY A 80 -11.07 16.40 -14.76
C GLY A 80 -11.32 15.52 -15.99
N GLY A 81 -10.99 14.23 -15.94
CA GLY A 81 -11.07 13.28 -17.05
C GLY A 81 -9.98 13.42 -18.11
N ASP A 82 -8.96 14.26 -17.91
CA ASP A 82 -7.89 14.48 -18.89
C ASP A 82 -6.78 13.43 -18.79
N VAL A 83 -6.52 12.70 -19.88
CA VAL A 83 -5.45 11.70 -19.92
C VAL A 83 -4.04 12.27 -19.69
N SER A 84 -3.87 13.58 -19.88
CA SER A 84 -2.62 14.31 -19.65
C SER A 84 -2.32 14.52 -18.17
N TYR A 85 -3.33 14.38 -17.30
CA TYR A 85 -3.21 14.54 -15.85
C TYR A 85 -3.61 13.24 -15.11
N PRO A 86 -2.85 12.16 -15.31
CA PRO A 86 -3.17 10.89 -14.67
C PRO A 86 -2.93 10.94 -13.15
N ILE A 87 -3.76 10.21 -12.41
CA ILE A 87 -3.70 10.04 -10.95
C ILE A 87 -3.71 8.53 -10.68
N TRP A 88 -2.88 8.07 -9.74
CA TRP A 88 -2.97 6.70 -9.24
C TRP A 88 -3.58 6.71 -7.83
N THR A 89 -4.54 5.82 -7.60
CA THR A 89 -5.36 5.82 -6.38
C THR A 89 -5.46 4.41 -5.82
N GLY A 90 -4.46 4.03 -5.02
CA GLY A 90 -4.40 2.70 -4.39
C GLY A 90 -4.20 1.54 -5.37
N CYS A 91 -4.02 0.36 -4.80
CA CYS A 91 -3.72 -0.87 -5.54
C CYS A 91 -4.86 -1.88 -5.46
N TYR A 92 -4.83 -2.87 -6.34
CA TYR A 92 -5.70 -4.04 -6.26
C TYR A 92 -4.88 -5.30 -6.48
N TRP A 93 -5.28 -6.37 -5.81
CA TRP A 93 -4.70 -7.69 -6.03
C TRP A 93 -5.29 -8.33 -7.28
N ARG A 94 -4.43 -8.94 -8.09
CA ARG A 94 -4.87 -9.96 -9.05
C ARG A 94 -5.12 -11.27 -8.30
N LYS A 95 -5.43 -12.30 -9.07
CA LYS A 95 -5.64 -13.64 -8.54
C LYS A 95 -4.39 -14.08 -7.75
N ASP A 96 -4.60 -14.51 -6.51
CA ASP A 96 -3.58 -15.07 -5.62
C ASP A 96 -2.42 -14.11 -5.25
N GLU A 97 -2.61 -12.79 -5.38
CA GLU A 97 -1.60 -11.76 -4.99
C GLU A 97 -1.82 -11.17 -3.59
N PHE A 98 -2.91 -11.50 -2.90
CA PHE A 98 -3.20 -10.97 -1.56
C PHE A 98 -2.33 -11.66 -0.50
N PRO A 99 -1.95 -10.95 0.59
CA PRO A 99 -1.12 -11.51 1.64
C PRO A 99 -1.82 -12.68 2.35
N GLU A 100 -1.12 -13.80 2.50
CA GLU A 100 -1.65 -15.03 3.11
C GLU A 100 -2.03 -14.84 4.59
N GLU A 101 -1.42 -13.85 5.27
CA GLU A 101 -1.71 -13.52 6.66
C GLU A 101 -3.08 -12.86 6.83
N ALA A 102 -3.61 -12.21 5.80
CA ALA A 102 -4.88 -11.51 5.89
C ALA A 102 -6.04 -12.51 5.87
N THR A 103 -6.88 -12.44 6.90
CA THR A 103 -8.11 -13.24 7.00
C THR A 103 -9.28 -12.33 7.37
N GLU A 104 -10.47 -12.91 7.57
CA GLU A 104 -11.62 -12.14 8.09
C GLU A 104 -11.30 -11.48 9.44
N LYS A 105 -10.49 -12.13 10.28
CA LYS A 105 -10.15 -11.69 11.64
C LYS A 105 -8.76 -11.05 11.75
N ILE A 106 -7.91 -11.19 10.73
CA ILE A 106 -6.55 -10.65 10.75
C ILE A 106 -6.43 -9.51 9.73
N LYS A 107 -6.13 -8.30 10.21
CA LYS A 107 -5.82 -7.13 9.38
C LYS A 107 -4.31 -7.03 9.24
N ALA A 108 -3.81 -6.96 8.01
CA ALA A 108 -2.39 -7.05 7.73
C ALA A 108 -1.89 -5.88 6.88
N ILE A 109 -0.73 -5.35 7.23
CA ILE A 109 0.14 -4.57 6.35
C ILE A 109 1.35 -5.45 6.08
N VAL A 110 1.58 -5.81 4.82
CA VAL A 110 2.68 -6.68 4.39
C VAL A 110 3.41 -6.00 3.24
N THR A 111 4.74 -5.95 3.33
CA THR A 111 5.60 -5.41 2.27
C THR A 111 6.30 -6.54 1.51
N GLN A 112 6.78 -6.27 0.29
CA GLN A 112 7.44 -7.27 -0.56
C GLN A 112 8.63 -7.97 0.11
N SER A 113 9.38 -7.24 0.95
CA SER A 113 10.53 -7.78 1.68
C SER A 113 10.15 -8.63 2.91
N GLY A 114 8.86 -8.83 3.18
CA GLY A 114 8.38 -9.67 4.28
C GLY A 114 8.24 -8.96 5.62
N HIS A 115 8.28 -7.62 5.66
CA HIS A 115 7.91 -6.88 6.88
C HIS A 115 6.39 -6.87 7.06
N LYS A 116 5.93 -7.09 8.30
CA LYS A 116 4.52 -7.33 8.62
C LYS A 116 4.09 -6.52 9.84
N ILE A 117 2.88 -5.98 9.77
CA ILE A 117 2.10 -5.52 10.93
C ILE A 117 0.76 -6.25 10.86
N LEU A 118 0.46 -7.06 11.87
CA LEU A 118 -0.74 -7.89 11.95
C LEU A 118 -1.55 -7.47 13.18
N LEU A 119 -2.85 -7.23 12.98
CA LEU A 119 -3.84 -7.04 14.04
C LEU A 119 -4.77 -8.24 13.97
N ASP A 120 -4.72 -9.10 14.99
CA ASP A 120 -5.49 -10.34 15.08
C ASP A 120 -6.62 -10.16 16.08
N ASP A 121 -7.85 -10.04 15.56
CA ASP A 121 -9.06 -9.89 16.36
C ASP A 121 -9.51 -11.21 17.02
N ASP A 122 -9.01 -12.36 16.56
CA ASP A 122 -9.31 -13.68 17.15
C ASP A 122 -8.43 -13.92 18.38
N ALA A 123 -7.12 -13.76 18.20
CA ALA A 123 -6.14 -13.92 19.26
C ALA A 123 -6.05 -12.68 20.17
N SER A 124 -6.68 -11.56 19.77
CA SER A 124 -6.55 -10.25 20.43
C SER A 124 -5.09 -9.80 20.56
N THR A 125 -4.34 -9.90 19.46
CA THR A 125 -2.91 -9.58 19.43
C THR A 125 -2.56 -8.54 18.36
N ILE A 126 -1.48 -7.79 18.61
CA ILE A 126 -0.81 -6.97 17.60
C ILE A 126 0.61 -7.48 17.45
N THR A 127 1.00 -7.83 16.24
CA THR A 127 2.34 -8.35 15.92
C THR A 127 3.02 -7.47 14.90
N ILE A 128 4.28 -7.09 15.16
CA ILE A 128 5.18 -6.45 14.20
C ILE A 128 6.35 -7.39 13.95
N THR A 129 6.67 -7.67 12.69
CA THR A 129 7.75 -8.58 12.31
C THR A 129 8.55 -8.01 11.15
N ASP A 130 9.88 -8.10 11.22
CA ASP A 130 10.75 -7.76 10.10
C ASP A 130 11.22 -9.02 9.34
N SER A 131 12.00 -8.82 8.29
CA SER A 131 12.54 -9.90 7.47
C SER A 131 13.67 -10.71 8.12
N ASN A 132 14.08 -10.35 9.34
CA ASN A 132 15.15 -11.00 10.10
C ASN A 132 14.61 -11.77 11.32
N ASP A 133 13.30 -12.04 11.33
CA ASP A 133 12.56 -12.66 12.45
C ASP A 133 12.65 -11.87 13.77
N ASN A 134 12.89 -10.55 13.71
CA ASN A 134 12.66 -9.68 14.86
C ASN A 134 11.16 -9.49 15.04
N LYS A 135 10.64 -9.85 16.21
CA LYS A 135 9.21 -9.84 16.48
C LYS A 135 8.88 -9.04 17.73
N ILE A 136 7.84 -8.23 17.64
CA ILE A 136 7.19 -7.59 18.79
C ILE A 136 5.74 -8.05 18.80
N THR A 137 5.28 -8.56 19.95
CA THR A 137 3.88 -9.01 20.14
C THR A 137 3.28 -8.28 21.34
N LEU A 138 2.11 -7.68 21.15
CA LEU A 138 1.29 -7.11 22.22
C LEU A 138 0.04 -7.98 22.35
N GLU A 139 -0.25 -8.43 23.56
CA GLU A 139 -1.38 -9.30 23.87
C GLU A 139 -1.82 -9.10 25.33
N SER A 140 -2.88 -9.81 25.75
CA SER A 140 -3.45 -9.66 27.09
C SER A 140 -2.48 -10.00 28.25
N SER A 141 -1.52 -10.90 28.02
CA SER A 141 -0.46 -11.28 28.96
C SER A 141 0.63 -10.21 29.10
N GLY A 142 0.77 -9.31 28.13
CA GLY A 142 1.77 -8.26 28.12
C GLY A 142 2.41 -8.01 26.76
N ILE A 143 3.69 -7.65 26.78
CA ILE A 143 4.47 -7.28 25.60
C ILE A 143 5.70 -8.20 25.52
N THR A 144 5.91 -8.80 24.35
CA THR A 144 7.03 -9.71 24.08
C THR A 144 7.87 -9.17 22.94
N LEU A 145 9.17 -9.01 23.16
CA LEU A 145 10.16 -8.77 22.11
C LEU A 145 10.98 -10.05 21.93
N GLU A 146 11.13 -10.54 20.70
CA GLU A 146 11.79 -11.81 20.41
C GLU A 146 12.72 -11.71 19.19
N ARG A 147 13.87 -12.40 19.27
CA ARG A 147 14.75 -12.69 18.14
C ARG A 147 15.53 -13.97 18.39
N GLY A 148 15.45 -14.94 17.47
CA GLY A 148 16.29 -16.15 17.51
C GLY A 148 16.21 -16.93 18.83
N GLY A 149 15.02 -17.00 19.43
CA GLY A 149 14.76 -17.65 20.72
C GLY A 149 15.19 -16.85 21.96
N LYS A 150 15.78 -15.67 21.80
CA LYS A 150 16.00 -14.70 22.90
C LYS A 150 14.77 -13.81 23.01
N LYS A 151 14.34 -13.53 24.24
CA LYS A 151 13.10 -12.80 24.49
C LYS A 151 13.17 -11.87 25.70
N ILE A 152 12.43 -10.78 25.62
CA ILE A 152 12.11 -9.90 26.74
C ILE A 152 10.59 -9.85 26.85
N ASN A 153 10.07 -10.26 28.00
CA ASN A 153 8.65 -10.27 28.29
C ASN A 153 8.34 -9.25 29.39
N ILE A 154 7.46 -8.30 29.10
CA ILE A 154 6.97 -7.31 30.05
C ILE A 154 5.52 -7.67 30.36
N SER A 155 5.26 -7.99 31.62
CA SER A 155 3.92 -8.28 32.13
C SER A 155 3.51 -7.22 33.16
N THR A 156 2.31 -7.35 33.72
CA THR A 156 1.81 -6.43 34.77
C THR A 156 2.59 -6.52 36.08
N SER A 157 3.30 -7.63 36.33
CA SER A 157 3.99 -7.88 37.61
C SER A 157 5.51 -7.99 37.50
N GLN A 158 6.03 -8.31 36.31
CA GLN A 158 7.46 -8.54 36.13
C GLN A 158 7.94 -8.22 34.71
N VAL A 159 9.22 -7.89 34.63
CA VAL A 159 10.01 -7.92 33.39
C VAL A 159 10.90 -9.16 33.44
N ASN A 160 10.75 -10.04 32.47
CA ASN A 160 11.55 -11.25 32.33
C ASN A 160 12.47 -11.12 31.11
N VAL A 161 13.77 -11.30 31.32
CA VAL A 161 14.78 -11.30 30.25
C VAL A 161 15.32 -12.72 30.13
N ASN A 162 15.15 -13.34 28.95
CA ASN A 162 15.60 -14.70 28.63
C ASN A 162 15.31 -15.73 29.74
N ASP A 163 14.07 -15.78 30.24
CA ASP A 163 13.64 -16.72 31.27
C ASP A 163 14.43 -16.59 32.60
N GLY A 164 14.89 -15.38 32.91
CA GLY A 164 15.67 -15.07 34.10
C GLY A 164 17.20 -15.11 33.90
N ALA A 165 17.66 -15.47 32.70
CA ALA A 165 19.07 -15.39 32.31
C ALA A 165 19.41 -13.98 31.81
N LEU A 166 19.65 -13.05 32.73
CA LEU A 166 20.21 -11.74 32.38
C LEU A 166 21.73 -11.89 32.18
N GLU A 167 22.17 -11.81 30.93
CA GLU A 167 23.58 -11.70 30.58
C GLU A 167 23.81 -10.33 29.92
N VAL A 168 24.66 -9.51 30.53
CA VAL A 168 25.15 -8.24 29.96
C VAL A 168 26.62 -8.48 29.63
N MET A 169 26.93 -8.55 28.33
CA MET A 169 28.30 -8.64 27.82
C MET A 169 28.88 -7.26 27.53
#